data_AF-A0A357IB99-F1
#
_entry.id   AF-A0A357IB99-F1
#
_cell.length_a   1.000
_cell.length_b   1.000
_cell.length_c   1.000
_cell.angle_alpha   90.00
_cell.angle_beta   90.00
_cell.angle_gamma   90.00
#
_symmetry.space_group_name_H-M   'P 1'
#
loop_
_entity.id
_entity.type
_entity.pdbx_description
1 polymer ?
#
loop_
_entity_poly.entity_id
_entity_poly.type
_entity_poly.pdbx_seq_one_letter_code
_entity_poly.pdbx_strand_id
1 'polypeptide(L)'
;MNRIMLSMLLVLVLCMPPVIANELISPTPPGAEVYFIAPSDGQTVTSPVIVRFGLRGMGVAPAGVDKEKTGHHHLLINTDIASVNMQLLLGNYLHIPHAEPVLSNAITIMVE
;
A
#
# COMPACT_ATOMS: atom_id res chain seq x y z
N MET A 1 24.55 -38.62 23.47
CA MET A 1 24.28 -38.21 22.08
C MET A 1 25.57 -38.33 21.27
N ASN A 2 25.59 -39.12 20.20
CA ASN A 2 26.81 -39.41 19.44
C ASN A 2 27.37 -38.13 18.79
N ARG A 3 28.68 -37.87 18.86
CA ARG A 3 29.30 -36.64 18.32
C ARG A 3 29.04 -36.46 16.83
N ILE A 4 28.92 -37.58 16.10
CA ILE A 4 28.55 -37.63 14.67
C ILE A 4 27.10 -37.14 14.47
N MET A 5 26.19 -37.56 15.35
CA MET A 5 24.78 -37.16 15.29
C MET A 5 24.60 -35.67 15.60
N LEU A 6 25.40 -35.13 16.53
CA LEU A 6 25.38 -33.70 16.87
C LEU A 6 25.94 -32.82 15.74
N SER A 7 26.96 -33.30 15.04
CA SER A 7 27.56 -32.57 13.91
C SER A 7 26.66 -32.61 12.66
N MET A 8 25.96 -33.72 12.39
CA MET A 8 24.97 -33.76 11.30
C MET A 8 23.78 -32.83 11.55
N LEU A 9 23.30 -32.73 12.78
CA LEU A 9 22.20 -31.82 13.13
C LEU A 9 22.62 -30.35 12.99
N LEU A 10 23.86 -30.01 13.37
CA LEU A 10 24.39 -28.64 13.25
C LEU A 10 24.55 -28.19 11.79
N VAL A 11 25.01 -29.08 10.91
CA VAL A 11 25.12 -28.80 9.47
C VAL A 11 23.74 -28.58 8.84
N LEU A 12 22.73 -29.36 9.24
CA LEU A 12 21.36 -29.20 8.74
C LEU A 12 20.74 -27.85 9.14
N VAL A 13 21.01 -27.39 10.36
CA VAL A 13 20.57 -26.06 10.83
C VAL A 13 21.30 -24.92 10.09
N LEU A 14 22.59 -25.08 9.80
CA LEU A 14 23.38 -24.09 9.06
C LEU A 14 23.07 -24.03 7.55
N CYS A 15 22.45 -25.07 6.99
CA CYS A 15 22.05 -25.14 5.59
C CYS A 15 20.65 -24.58 5.30
N MET A 16 19.93 -24.07 6.31
CA MET A 16 18.65 -23.40 6.06
C MET A 16 18.90 -22.01 5.48
N PRO A 17 18.49 -21.72 4.23
CA PRO A 17 18.56 -20.36 3.72
C PRO A 17 17.69 -19.45 4.60
N PRO A 18 18.13 -18.21 4.90
CA PRO A 18 17.28 -17.26 5.59
C PRO A 18 16.02 -17.02 4.73
N VAL A 19 14.85 -17.27 5.31
CA VAL A 19 13.58 -16.88 4.68
C VAL A 19 13.49 -15.36 4.77
N ILE A 20 13.65 -14.69 3.63
CA ILE A 20 13.51 -13.24 3.54
C ILE A 20 12.01 -12.95 3.38
N ALA A 21 11.39 -12.31 4.37
CA ALA A 21 9.96 -11.96 4.37
C ALA A 21 9.53 -10.97 3.26
N ASN A 22 10.48 -10.53 2.42
CA ASN A 22 10.29 -9.51 1.39
C ASN A 22 9.63 -10.03 0.10
N GLU A 23 9.45 -11.35 -0.08
CA GLU A 23 8.84 -11.89 -1.32
C GLU A 23 7.35 -11.53 -1.47
N LEU A 24 6.68 -11.16 -0.38
CA LEU A 24 5.26 -10.74 -0.41
C LEU A 24 5.08 -9.26 -0.75
N ILE A 25 6.17 -8.50 -0.80
CA ILE A 25 6.18 -7.07 -1.11
C ILE A 25 6.46 -6.90 -2.60
N SER A 26 5.48 -6.40 -3.34
CA SER A 26 5.63 -6.13 -4.76
C SER A 26 6.38 -4.81 -5.01
N PRO A 27 7.24 -4.74 -6.05
CA PRO A 27 7.94 -3.51 -6.39
C PRO A 27 6.98 -2.43 -6.91
N THR A 28 7.44 -1.18 -6.82
CA THR A 28 6.74 -0.01 -7.36
C THR A 28 7.33 0.38 -8.71
N PRO A 29 6.54 0.46 -9.80
CA PRO A 29 7.02 0.96 -11.08
C PRO A 29 7.46 2.43 -11.00
N PRO A 30 8.50 2.85 -11.74
CA PRO A 30 8.90 4.26 -11.79
C PRO A 30 7.76 5.18 -12.24
N GLY A 31 7.56 6.28 -11.51
CA GLY A 31 6.51 7.26 -11.81
C GLY A 31 5.09 6.79 -11.45
N ALA A 32 4.97 5.76 -10.61
CA ALA A 32 3.70 5.40 -10.00
C ALA A 32 3.24 6.51 -9.04
N GLU A 33 2.04 7.03 -9.25
CA GLU A 33 1.45 8.06 -8.41
C GLU A 33 -0.06 7.89 -8.31
N VAL A 34 -0.60 8.12 -7.11
CA VAL A 34 -2.04 8.32 -6.88
C VAL A 34 -2.26 9.75 -6.43
N TYR A 35 -3.34 10.39 -6.91
CA TYR A 35 -3.56 11.81 -6.67
C TYR A 35 -5.05 12.15 -6.65
N PHE A 36 -5.40 13.22 -5.93
CA PHE A 36 -6.74 13.78 -5.95
C PHE A 36 -6.95 14.69 -7.16
N ILE A 37 -8.11 14.55 -7.79
CA ILE A 37 -8.64 15.45 -8.82
C ILE A 37 -9.63 16.42 -8.16
N ALA A 38 -10.47 15.90 -7.26
CA ALA A 38 -11.38 16.67 -6.43
C ALA A 38 -11.72 15.87 -5.15
N PRO A 39 -12.03 16.53 -4.03
CA PRO A 39 -11.86 17.95 -3.79
C PRO A 39 -10.37 18.35 -3.75
N SER A 40 -10.09 19.65 -3.88
CA SER A 40 -8.74 20.19 -3.67
C SER A 40 -8.46 20.38 -2.18
N ASP A 41 -7.19 20.44 -1.81
CA ASP A 41 -6.80 20.75 -0.42
C ASP A 41 -7.34 22.12 0.01
N GLY A 42 -7.90 22.18 1.21
CA GLY A 42 -8.57 23.35 1.77
C GLY A 42 -9.94 23.66 1.18
N GLN A 43 -10.52 22.80 0.33
CA GLN A 43 -11.83 23.05 -0.25
C GLN A 43 -12.96 22.82 0.78
N THR A 44 -13.90 23.76 0.87
CA THR A 44 -15.19 23.55 1.54
C THR A 44 -16.17 22.89 0.57
N VAL A 45 -16.85 21.84 1.03
CA VAL A 45 -17.80 21.05 0.23
C VAL A 45 -19.09 20.80 1.03
N THR A 46 -20.19 20.57 0.33
CA THR A 46 -21.47 20.18 0.93
C THR A 46 -21.76 18.71 0.67
N SER A 47 -22.55 18.08 1.54
CA SER A 47 -22.99 16.70 1.33
C SER A 47 -23.89 16.57 0.09
N PRO A 48 -23.69 15.55 -0.78
CA PRO A 48 -22.67 14.50 -0.69
C PRO A 48 -21.27 14.95 -1.14
N VAL A 49 -20.24 14.51 -0.42
CA VAL A 49 -18.84 14.73 -0.81
C VAL A 49 -18.45 13.80 -1.95
N ILE A 50 -18.19 14.37 -3.13
CA ILE A 50 -17.72 13.62 -4.30
C ILE A 50 -16.19 13.66 -4.35
N VAL A 51 -15.57 12.49 -4.17
CA VAL A 51 -14.12 12.33 -4.29
C VAL A 51 -13.78 11.75 -5.66
N ARG A 52 -12.92 12.44 -6.41
CA ARG A 52 -12.37 12.01 -7.70
C ARG A 52 -10.87 11.95 -7.57
N PHE A 53 -10.29 10.83 -7.97
CA PHE A 53 -8.85 10.60 -7.90
C PHE A 53 -8.36 9.81 -9.11
N GLY A 54 -7.05 9.83 -9.32
CA GLY A 54 -6.39 9.17 -10.43
C GLY A 54 -5.22 8.31 -9.98
N LEU A 55 -4.76 7.48 -10.92
CA LEU A 55 -3.55 6.67 -10.86
C LEU A 55 -2.76 6.91 -12.15
N ARG A 56 -1.43 6.98 -12.04
CA ARG A 56 -0.51 6.97 -13.18
C ARG A 56 0.64 6.01 -12.88
N GLY A 57 1.26 5.45 -13.92
CA GLY A 57 2.43 4.57 -13.81
C GLY A 57 2.11 3.13 -13.39
N MET A 58 0.86 2.83 -13.04
CA MET A 58 0.37 1.49 -12.67
C MET A 58 -1.06 1.25 -13.15
N GLY A 59 -1.50 -0.01 -13.12
CA GLY A 59 -2.88 -0.40 -13.33
C GLY A 59 -3.63 -0.68 -12.02
N VAL A 60 -4.95 -0.83 -12.13
CA VAL A 60 -5.81 -1.28 -11.02
C VAL A 60 -6.27 -2.70 -11.29
N ALA A 61 -6.17 -3.57 -10.28
CA ALA A 61 -6.72 -4.91 -10.27
C ALA A 61 -7.56 -5.12 -9.00
N PRO A 62 -8.57 -6.01 -9.02
CA PRO A 62 -9.29 -6.37 -7.81
C PRO A 62 -8.35 -6.90 -6.73
N ALA A 63 -8.66 -6.61 -5.47
CA ALA A 63 -7.95 -7.21 -4.35
C ALA A 63 -7.96 -8.75 -4.44
N GLY A 64 -6.84 -9.38 -4.11
CA GLY A 64 -6.63 -10.83 -4.24
C GLY A 64 -6.21 -11.31 -5.63
N VAL A 65 -6.23 -10.45 -6.66
CA VAL A 65 -5.73 -10.80 -8.00
C VAL A 65 -4.27 -10.39 -8.12
N ASP A 66 -3.37 -11.38 -8.15
CA ASP A 66 -1.96 -11.14 -8.41
C ASP A 66 -1.73 -10.86 -9.90
N LYS A 67 -1.43 -9.60 -10.21
CA LYS A 67 -1.12 -9.13 -11.56
C LYS A 67 -0.03 -8.09 -11.50
N GLU A 68 0.98 -8.29 -12.33
CA GLU A 68 2.14 -7.39 -12.39
C GLU A 68 1.73 -5.92 -12.62
N LYS A 69 2.43 -5.02 -11.94
CA LYS A 69 2.27 -3.55 -12.05
C LYS A 69 0.84 -3.08 -11.78
N THR A 70 0.12 -3.80 -10.93
CA THR A 70 -1.21 -3.42 -10.47
C THR A 70 -1.32 -3.40 -8.96
N GLY A 71 -2.32 -2.69 -8.48
CA GLY A 71 -2.75 -2.66 -7.08
C GLY A 71 -4.22 -2.29 -6.98
N HIS A 72 -4.66 -1.89 -5.80
CA HIS A 72 -6.02 -1.39 -5.57
C HIS A 72 -6.03 -0.15 -4.66
N HIS A 73 -7.04 0.68 -4.81
CA HIS A 73 -7.14 1.97 -4.13
C HIS A 73 -7.67 1.83 -2.71
N HIS A 74 -6.99 2.47 -1.77
CA HIS A 74 -7.51 2.83 -0.47
C HIS A 74 -7.72 4.34 -0.39
N LEU A 75 -8.87 4.76 0.14
CA LEU A 75 -9.12 6.14 0.56
C LEU A 75 -9.15 6.14 2.10
N LEU A 76 -8.12 6.73 2.69
CA LEU A 76 -7.99 6.91 4.13
C LEU A 76 -8.69 8.22 4.50
N ILE A 77 -9.53 8.20 5.53
CA ILE A 77 -10.30 9.36 6.00
C ILE A 77 -10.11 9.48 7.52
N ASN A 78 -9.66 10.65 7.98
CA ASN A 78 -9.54 11.00 9.40
C ASN A 78 -10.41 12.24 9.70
N THR A 79 -10.97 12.36 10.92
CA THR A 79 -12.04 13.33 11.22
C THR A 79 -11.79 14.20 12.46
N ASP A 80 -12.04 15.50 12.29
CA ASP A 80 -12.50 16.47 13.28
C ASP A 80 -13.93 16.89 12.84
N ILE A 81 -14.80 17.33 13.76
CA ILE A 81 -16.17 17.77 13.41
C ILE A 81 -16.17 18.93 12.41
N ALA A 82 -15.12 19.75 12.37
CA ALA A 82 -14.99 20.91 11.49
C ALA A 82 -14.16 20.62 10.22
N SER A 83 -13.40 19.52 10.16
CA SER A 83 -12.52 19.24 9.02
C SER A 83 -12.25 17.76 8.83
N VAL A 84 -12.13 17.34 7.57
CA VAL A 84 -11.90 15.95 7.17
C VAL A 84 -10.59 15.87 6.42
N ASN A 85 -9.66 15.06 6.90
CA ASN A 85 -8.39 14.77 6.23
C ASN A 85 -8.50 13.48 5.39
N MET A 86 -7.96 13.51 4.18
CA MET A 86 -7.99 12.39 3.24
C MET A 86 -6.62 12.11 2.63
N GLN A 87 -6.31 10.83 2.44
CA GLN A 87 -5.10 10.40 1.75
C GLN A 87 -5.37 9.12 0.95
N LEU A 88 -4.75 8.98 -0.22
CA LEU A 88 -4.79 7.75 -1.00
C LEU A 88 -3.56 6.91 -0.74
N LEU A 89 -3.75 5.60 -0.72
CA LEU A 89 -2.69 4.59 -0.68
C LEU A 89 -3.01 3.50 -1.71
N LEU A 90 -2.01 3.05 -2.45
CA LEU A 90 -2.11 1.89 -3.32
C LEU A 90 -1.53 0.65 -2.63
N GLY A 91 -2.38 -0.37 -2.43
CA GLY A 91 -1.97 -1.67 -1.90
C GLY A 91 -1.83 -2.72 -2.99
N ASN A 92 -1.00 -3.73 -2.75
CA ASN A 92 -0.86 -4.89 -3.65
C ASN A 92 -2.03 -5.88 -3.49
N TYR A 93 -2.00 -7.01 -4.20
CA TYR A 93 -3.07 -8.01 -4.16
C TYR A 93 -3.33 -8.61 -2.75
N LEU A 94 -2.35 -8.57 -1.84
CA LEU A 94 -2.46 -9.02 -0.44
C LEU A 94 -2.88 -7.91 0.53
N HIS A 95 -3.24 -6.71 0.04
CA HIS A 95 -3.44 -5.49 0.85
C HIS A 95 -2.19 -5.02 1.61
N ILE A 96 -1.00 -5.42 1.16
CA ILE A 96 0.26 -4.96 1.70
C ILE A 96 0.72 -3.76 0.86
N PRO A 97 1.25 -2.67 1.45
CA PRO A 97 1.90 -1.61 0.68
C PRO A 97 3.03 -2.15 -0.21
N HIS A 98 3.22 -1.54 -1.39
CA HIS A 98 4.37 -1.85 -2.25
C HIS A 98 5.70 -1.46 -1.57
N ALA A 99 6.81 -1.99 -2.09
CA ALA A 99 8.16 -1.77 -1.54
C ALA A 99 8.47 -0.28 -1.33
N GLU A 100 8.07 0.55 -2.29
CA GLU A 100 7.95 1.99 -2.11
C GLU A 100 6.46 2.34 -2.07
N PRO A 101 5.90 2.74 -0.91
CA PRO A 101 4.49 3.03 -0.80
C PRO A 101 4.04 4.14 -1.77
N VAL A 102 3.03 3.83 -2.59
CA VAL A 102 2.44 4.81 -3.52
C VAL A 102 1.32 5.53 -2.80
N LEU A 103 1.64 6.72 -2.30
CA LEU A 103 0.76 7.59 -1.52
C LEU A 103 0.46 8.88 -2.28
N SER A 104 -0.73 9.44 -2.07
CA SER A 104 -0.98 10.83 -2.45
C SER A 104 -0.48 11.79 -1.37
N ASN A 105 -0.36 13.07 -1.72
CA ASN A 105 -0.43 14.12 -0.72
C ASN A 105 -1.75 13.99 0.06
N ALA A 106 -1.69 14.19 1.37
CA ALA A 106 -2.90 14.32 2.17
C ALA A 106 -3.58 15.66 1.84
N ILE A 107 -4.90 15.67 1.83
CA ILE A 107 -5.71 16.88 1.67
C ILE A 107 -6.66 17.01 2.87
N THR A 108 -6.99 18.23 3.23
CA THR A 108 -7.97 18.53 4.27
C THR A 108 -9.10 19.34 3.67
N ILE A 109 -10.35 18.94 3.92
CA ILE A 109 -11.55 19.64 3.47
C ILE A 109 -12.40 20.07 4.66
N MET A 110 -13.30 21.02 4.42
CA MET A 110 -14.36 21.38 5.37
C MET A 110 -15.71 20.92 4.81
N VAL A 111 -16.61 20.52 5.69
CA VAL A 111 -17.96 20.06 5.32
C VAL A 111 -19.00 20.96 5.98
N GLU A 112 -19.90 21.50 5.17
CA GLU A 112 -21.05 22.31 5.59
C GLU A 112 -22.38 21.62 5.26
#